data_AF-A0A371DUA5-F1
#
_entry.id   AF-A0A371DUA5-F1
#
_cell.length_a   1.000
_cell.length_b   1.000
_cell.length_c   1.000
_cell.angle_alpha   90.00
_cell.angle_beta   90.00
_cell.angle_gamma   90.00
#
_symmetry.space_group_name_H-M   'P 1'
#
loop_
_entity.id
_entity.type
_entity.pdbx_description
1 polymer ?
#
loop_
_entity_poly.entity_id
_entity_poly.type
_entity_poly.pdbx_seq_one_letter_code
_entity_poly.pdbx_strand_id
1 'polypeptide(L)'
;LLLHGVIEHFTLNTEQRRAFLLIATHLHHHDVLPMRMYLGGMGGTSKSRVLLALMDFLKARKEAHRFIVLGPTGSSASLIGGSTYHSILGLSLPSEKKTSTITSLEKLRSRLLRVDLIFIDEVSMISCLDLFHINSRLCLA
;
A
#
# COMPACT_ATOMS: atom_id res chain seq x y z
N LEU A 1 -22.67 8.19 -3.93
CA LEU A 1 -22.47 8.52 -5.36
C LEU A 1 -21.06 8.16 -5.83
N LEU A 2 -20.01 8.69 -5.20
CA LEU A 2 -18.61 8.47 -5.63
C LEU A 2 -18.19 6.97 -5.63
N LEU A 3 -18.51 6.21 -4.57
CA LEU A 3 -18.23 4.76 -4.53
C LEU A 3 -18.88 3.98 -5.68
N HIS A 4 -20.14 4.30 -6.01
CA HIS A 4 -20.87 3.64 -7.09
C HIS A 4 -20.25 3.93 -8.44
N GLY A 5 -19.90 5.21 -8.69
CA GLY A 5 -19.24 5.61 -9.94
C GLY A 5 -17.91 4.90 -10.15
N VAL A 6 -17.10 4.72 -9.09
CA VAL A 6 -15.84 3.97 -9.18
C VAL A 6 -16.08 2.48 -9.47
N ILE A 7 -17.06 1.86 -8.80
CA ILE A 7 -17.40 0.44 -9.02
C ILE A 7 -17.82 0.19 -10.48
N GLU A 8 -18.64 1.08 -11.04
CA GLU A 8 -19.08 1.00 -12.44
C GLU A 8 -17.95 1.29 -13.42
N HIS A 9 -17.17 2.36 -13.18
CA HIS A 9 -16.06 2.74 -14.05
C HIS A 9 -15.02 1.63 -14.19
N PHE A 10 -14.66 0.98 -13.08
CA PHE A 10 -13.70 -0.11 -13.08
C PHE A 10 -14.34 -1.47 -13.34
N THR A 11 -15.66 -1.56 -13.56
CA THR A 11 -16.41 -2.81 -13.76
C THR A 11 -15.97 -3.91 -12.78
N LEU A 12 -16.01 -3.59 -11.48
CA LEU A 12 -15.52 -4.49 -10.43
C LEU A 12 -16.46 -5.70 -10.29
N ASN A 13 -15.89 -6.90 -10.27
CA ASN A 13 -16.65 -8.12 -9.94
C ASN A 13 -17.04 -8.15 -8.45
N THR A 14 -17.83 -9.14 -8.03
CA THR A 14 -18.35 -9.25 -6.65
C THR A 14 -17.24 -9.18 -5.59
N GLU A 15 -16.16 -9.93 -5.75
CA GLU A 15 -15.07 -9.98 -4.76
C GLU A 15 -14.21 -8.72 -4.79
N GLN A 16 -13.94 -8.17 -5.97
CA GLN A 16 -13.22 -6.90 -6.13
C GLN A 16 -14.01 -5.74 -5.53
N ARG A 17 -15.32 -5.70 -5.78
CA ARG A 17 -16.25 -4.73 -5.20
C ARG A 17 -16.25 -4.84 -3.67
N ARG A 18 -16.30 -6.06 -3.14
CA ARG A 18 -16.26 -6.31 -1.69
C ARG A 18 -14.97 -5.78 -1.08
N ALA A 19 -13.82 -6.12 -1.67
CA ALA A 19 -12.52 -5.63 -1.22
C ALA A 19 -12.43 -4.09 -1.27
N PHE A 20 -12.82 -3.50 -2.41
CA PHE A 20 -12.87 -2.05 -2.58
C PHE A 20 -13.74 -1.38 -1.52
N LEU A 21 -14.96 -1.86 -1.30
CA LEU A 21 -15.89 -1.27 -0.34
C LEU A 21 -15.37 -1.36 1.09
N LEU A 22 -14.79 -2.49 1.52
CA LEU A 22 -14.20 -2.63 2.84
C LEU A 22 -13.12 -1.57 3.07
N ILE A 23 -12.17 -1.48 2.13
CA ILE A 23 -11.04 -0.56 2.22
C ILE A 23 -11.50 0.90 2.14
N ALA A 24 -12.40 1.23 1.20
CA ALA A 24 -12.89 2.59 1.03
C ALA A 24 -13.73 3.08 2.22
N THR A 25 -14.48 2.18 2.86
CA THR A 25 -15.24 2.46 4.07
C THR A 25 -14.30 2.76 5.23
N HIS A 26 -13.27 1.95 5.42
CA HIS A 26 -12.24 2.17 6.43
C HIS A 26 -11.50 3.51 6.26
N LEU A 27 -11.10 3.83 5.02
CA LEU A 27 -10.50 5.13 4.67
C LEU A 27 -11.46 6.30 4.90
N HIS A 28 -12.77 6.09 4.76
CA HIS A 28 -13.79 7.11 4.99
C HIS A 28 -14.01 7.38 6.48
N HIS A 29 -14.08 6.34 7.31
CA HIS A 29 -14.32 6.49 8.74
C HIS A 29 -13.09 6.91 9.56
N HIS A 30 -11.89 6.87 8.98
CA HIS A 30 -10.64 7.12 9.71
C HIS A 30 -10.53 6.21 10.96
N ASP A 31 -10.90 4.94 10.81
CA ASP A 31 -10.90 4.02 11.94
C ASP A 31 -9.50 3.90 12.54
N VAL A 32 -9.44 3.93 13.88
CA VAL A 32 -8.18 3.90 14.63
C VAL A 32 -7.52 2.53 14.63
N LEU A 33 -8.29 1.47 14.36
CA LEU A 33 -7.81 0.09 14.35
C LEU A 33 -7.19 -0.24 12.98
N PRO A 34 -5.92 -0.67 12.91
CA PRO A 34 -5.26 -0.92 11.64
C PRO A 34 -5.94 -2.09 10.89
N MET A 35 -6.46 -1.82 9.70
CA MET A 35 -6.94 -2.87 8.81
C MET A 35 -5.76 -3.70 8.27
N ARG A 36 -5.87 -5.02 8.37
CA ARG A 36 -4.95 -5.97 7.72
C ARG A 36 -5.75 -6.86 6.78
N MET A 37 -5.45 -6.78 5.50
CA MET A 37 -6.17 -7.51 4.45
C MET A 37 -5.18 -8.18 3.51
N TYR A 38 -5.44 -9.44 3.18
CA TYR A 38 -4.74 -10.17 2.13
C TYR A 38 -5.67 -10.34 0.93
N LEU A 39 -5.28 -9.81 -0.23
CA LEU A 39 -6.03 -9.94 -1.48
C LEU A 39 -5.42 -11.04 -2.34
N GLY A 40 -5.90 -12.27 -2.14
CA GLY A 40 -5.47 -13.44 -2.91
C GLY A 40 -6.13 -13.54 -4.29
N GLY A 41 -5.56 -14.39 -5.15
CA GLY A 41 -6.13 -14.76 -6.45
C GLY A 41 -5.05 -15.21 -7.42
N MET A 42 -5.42 -16.03 -8.42
CA MET A 42 -4.51 -16.49 -9.47
C MET A 42 -3.86 -15.32 -10.24
N GLY A 43 -2.75 -15.56 -10.94
CA GLY A 43 -2.19 -14.59 -11.88
C GLY A 43 -3.25 -14.16 -12.90
N GLY A 44 -3.31 -12.87 -13.25
CA GLY A 44 -4.31 -12.34 -14.18
C GLY A 44 -5.71 -12.07 -13.59
N THR A 45 -5.94 -12.29 -12.29
CA THR A 45 -7.27 -12.04 -11.66
C THR A 45 -7.59 -10.55 -11.39
N SER A 46 -6.89 -9.64 -12.04
CA SER A 46 -7.16 -8.19 -11.94
C SER A 46 -7.14 -7.65 -10.49
N LYS A 47 -6.31 -8.20 -9.60
CA LYS A 47 -6.10 -7.64 -8.24
C LYS A 47 -5.69 -6.18 -8.28
N SER A 48 -4.80 -5.84 -9.24
CA SER A 48 -4.38 -4.47 -9.53
C SER A 48 -5.55 -3.55 -9.92
N ARG A 49 -6.69 -4.09 -10.39
CA ARG A 49 -7.89 -3.30 -10.67
C ARG A 49 -8.52 -2.73 -9.41
N VAL A 50 -8.50 -3.46 -8.29
CA VAL A 50 -8.94 -2.94 -6.97
C VAL A 50 -8.03 -1.80 -6.53
N LEU A 51 -6.72 -1.95 -6.72
CA LEU A 51 -5.75 -0.90 -6.43
C LEU A 51 -6.02 0.36 -7.26
N LEU A 52 -6.21 0.23 -8.58
CA LEU A 52 -6.51 1.36 -9.45
C LEU A 52 -7.82 2.05 -9.06
N ALA A 53 -8.86 1.28 -8.69
CA ALA A 53 -10.12 1.82 -8.19
C ALA A 53 -9.96 2.61 -6.88
N LEU A 54 -9.11 2.13 -5.96
CA LEU A 54 -8.80 2.86 -4.72
C LEU A 54 -8.02 4.15 -4.99
N MET A 55 -7.06 4.12 -5.91
CA MET A 55 -6.33 5.32 -6.31
C MET A 55 -7.26 6.37 -6.91
N ASP A 56 -8.19 5.95 -7.78
CA ASP A 56 -9.17 6.83 -8.39
C ASP A 56 -10.15 7.42 -7.34
N PHE A 57 -10.66 6.57 -6.44
CA PHE A 57 -11.48 6.98 -5.30
C PHE A 57 -10.82 8.07 -4.45
N LEU A 58 -9.55 7.89 -4.10
CA LEU A 58 -8.80 8.86 -3.29
C LEU A 58 -8.42 10.12 -4.08
N LYS A 59 -8.09 9.98 -5.37
CA LYS A 59 -7.83 11.14 -6.25
C LYS A 59 -9.07 12.02 -6.38
N ALA A 60 -10.24 11.43 -6.58
CA ALA A 60 -11.51 12.16 -6.65
C ALA A 60 -11.82 12.91 -5.34
N ARG A 61 -11.32 12.42 -4.20
CA ARG A 61 -11.41 13.07 -2.88
C ARG A 61 -10.28 14.07 -2.58
N LYS A 62 -9.29 14.24 -3.47
CA LYS A 62 -8.05 15.01 -3.23
C LYS A 62 -7.22 14.47 -2.04
N GLU A 63 -7.33 13.17 -1.81
CA GLU A 63 -6.75 12.45 -0.67
C GLU A 63 -5.71 11.39 -1.11
N ALA A 64 -5.21 11.47 -2.35
CA ALA A 64 -4.27 10.50 -2.91
C ALA A 64 -2.99 10.28 -2.08
N HIS A 65 -2.58 11.29 -1.29
CA HIS A 65 -1.43 11.20 -0.39
C HIS A 65 -1.61 10.20 0.77
N ARG A 66 -2.86 9.80 1.07
CA ARG A 66 -3.20 8.85 2.14
C ARG A 66 -2.91 7.39 1.77
N PHE A 67 -2.50 7.13 0.53
CA PHE A 67 -2.29 5.80 0.00
C PHE A 67 -0.91 5.64 -0.60
N ILE A 68 -0.17 4.64 -0.11
CA ILE A 68 1.13 4.27 -0.66
C ILE A 68 1.05 2.88 -1.25
N VAL A 69 1.67 2.73 -2.41
CA VAL A 69 1.82 1.46 -3.11
C VAL A 69 3.29 1.03 -3.09
N LEU A 70 3.53 -0.18 -2.60
CA LEU A 70 4.84 -0.78 -2.45
C LEU A 70 4.94 -2.06 -3.28
N GLY A 71 6.13 -2.35 -3.79
CA GLY A 71 6.48 -3.62 -4.41
C GLY A 71 7.83 -4.18 -3.95
N PRO A 72 8.08 -5.48 -4.14
CA PRO A 72 9.37 -6.10 -3.81
C PRO A 72 10.50 -5.70 -4.75
N THR A 73 10.19 -5.52 -6.04
CA THR A 73 11.17 -5.20 -7.08
C THR A 73 10.87 -3.84 -7.72
N GLY A 74 11.87 -3.24 -8.37
CA GLY A 74 11.66 -2.01 -9.14
C GLY A 74 10.60 -2.18 -10.22
N SER A 75 10.58 -3.34 -10.88
CA SER A 75 9.60 -3.66 -11.93
C SER A 75 8.17 -3.81 -11.41
N SER A 76 7.98 -4.51 -10.28
CA SER A 76 6.64 -4.66 -9.68
C SER A 76 6.13 -3.32 -9.16
N ALA A 77 7.01 -2.51 -8.56
CA ALA A 77 6.66 -1.18 -8.08
C ALA A 77 6.29 -0.23 -9.23
N SER A 78 7.05 -0.23 -10.34
CA SER A 78 6.80 0.67 -11.47
C SER A 78 5.49 0.36 -12.19
N LEU A 79 5.12 -0.92 -12.32
CA LEU A 79 3.86 -1.36 -12.97
C LEU A 79 2.60 -0.77 -12.33
N ILE A 80 2.65 -0.49 -11.03
CA ILE A 80 1.52 0.03 -10.24
C ILE A 80 1.73 1.48 -9.80
N GLY A 81 2.74 2.16 -10.35
CA GLY A 81 3.05 3.56 -10.03
C GLY A 81 3.49 3.76 -8.57
N GLY A 82 4.06 2.73 -7.95
CA GLY A 82 4.53 2.70 -6.58
C GLY A 82 6.04 2.82 -6.44
N SER A 83 6.55 2.44 -5.27
CA SER A 83 7.98 2.41 -4.96
C SER A 83 8.37 1.09 -4.30
N THR A 84 9.65 0.75 -4.24
CA THR A 84 10.05 -0.49 -3.55
C THR A 84 9.89 -0.32 -2.04
N TYR A 85 9.47 -1.36 -1.32
CA TYR A 85 9.37 -1.28 0.15
C TYR A 85 10.74 -0.94 0.78
N HIS A 86 11.83 -1.41 0.19
CA HIS A 86 13.19 -1.06 0.58
C HIS A 86 13.44 0.45 0.55
N SER A 87 13.04 1.11 -0.54
CA SER A 87 13.28 2.56 -0.73
C SER A 87 12.41 3.44 0.18
N ILE A 88 11.16 3.03 0.42
CA ILE A 88 10.22 3.81 1.25
C ILE A 88 10.53 3.63 2.73
N LEU A 89 10.82 2.41 3.17
CA LEU A 89 11.07 2.08 4.57
C LEU A 89 12.55 2.23 4.96
N GLY A 90 13.41 2.62 4.02
CA GLY A 90 14.84 2.78 4.23
C GLY A 90 15.48 1.50 4.76
N LEU A 91 15.06 0.34 4.25
CA LEU A 91 15.67 -0.94 4.57
C LEU A 91 16.93 -1.07 3.71
N SER A 92 18.08 -0.75 4.31
CA SER A 92 19.38 -0.98 3.67
C SER A 92 19.64 -2.48 3.56
N LEU A 93 20.15 -2.93 2.42
CA LEU A 93 20.65 -4.29 2.27
C LEU A 93 21.79 -4.53 3.29
N PRO A 94 21.94 -5.76 3.81
CA PRO A 94 22.87 -6.08 4.91
C PRO A 94 24.35 -5.72 4.65
N SER A 95 24.75 -5.45 3.40
CA SER A 95 26.10 -5.01 3.06
C SER A 95 26.36 -3.53 3.41
N GLU A 96 25.31 -2.71 3.57
CA GLU A 96 25.41 -1.31 4.01
C GLU A 96 24.81 -1.12 5.40
N LYS A 97 25.47 -1.69 6.43
CA LYS A 97 25.25 -1.30 7.82
C LYS A 97 25.79 0.11 8.07
N LYS A 98 25.15 1.12 7.48
CA LYS A 98 25.21 2.49 8.00
C LYS A 98 24.14 2.60 9.07
N THR A 99 24.58 2.81 10.30
CA THR A 99 23.79 3.25 11.46
C THR A 99 22.57 4.02 10.99
N SER A 100 21.36 3.56 11.30
CA SER A 100 20.14 4.26 10.95
C SER A 100 20.17 5.65 11.58
N THR A 101 20.64 6.63 10.82
CA THR A 101 20.73 8.02 11.23
C THR A 101 19.33 8.53 11.55
N ILE A 102 19.21 9.30 12.63
CA ILE A 102 17.96 9.94 13.09
C ILE A 102 17.23 10.61 11.92
N THR A 103 17.99 11.22 11.00
CA THR A 103 17.50 11.86 9.77
C THR A 103 16.74 10.92 8.83
N SER A 104 17.10 9.64 8.76
CA SER A 104 16.41 8.66 7.91
C SER A 104 15.06 8.24 8.50
N LEU A 105 14.99 8.16 9.83
CA LEU A 105 13.73 7.90 10.54
C LEU A 105 12.78 9.08 10.45
N GLU A 106 13.26 10.32 10.61
CA GLU A 106 12.42 11.52 10.42
C GLU A 106 11.85 11.63 9.00
N LYS A 107 12.63 11.27 7.98
CA LYS A 107 12.15 11.17 6.60
C LYS A 107 11.09 10.08 6.43
N LEU A 108 11.23 8.96 7.12
CA LEU A 108 10.25 7.88 7.11
C LEU A 108 8.95 8.31 7.82
N ARG A 109 9.06 8.92 9.01
CA ARG A 109 7.93 9.49 9.75
C ARG A 109 7.17 10.50 8.92
N SER A 110 7.86 11.50 8.37
CA SER A 110 7.22 12.54 7.55
C SER A 110 6.51 11.98 6.31
N ARG A 111 7.04 10.92 5.69
CA ARG A 111 6.38 10.23 4.58
C ARG A 111 5.15 9.45 5.01
N LEU A 112 5.16 8.84 6.20
CA LEU A 112 4.06 8.00 6.70
C LEU A 112 3.02 8.77 7.53
N LEU A 113 3.32 9.98 8.00
CA LEU A 113 2.47 10.78 8.90
C LEU A 113 1.08 11.09 8.33
N ARG A 114 0.92 11.05 7.01
CA ARG A 114 -0.36 11.30 6.33
C ARG A 114 -0.87 10.09 5.55
N VAL A 115 -0.33 8.91 5.82
CA VAL A 115 -0.62 7.67 5.10
C VAL A 115 -1.48 6.79 5.98
N ASP A 116 -2.67 6.47 5.50
CA ASP A 116 -3.63 5.64 6.23
C ASP A 116 -3.71 4.23 5.66
N LEU A 117 -3.20 4.01 4.44
CA LEU A 117 -3.19 2.71 3.80
C LEU A 117 -1.90 2.48 3.02
N ILE A 118 -1.30 1.32 3.28
CA ILE A 118 -0.15 0.79 2.54
C ILE A 118 -0.60 -0.47 1.80
N PHE A 119 -0.46 -0.47 0.48
CA PHE A 119 -0.67 -1.66 -0.35
C PHE A 119 0.67 -2.24 -0.76
N ILE A 120 0.85 -3.54 -0.58
CA ILE A 120 2.07 -4.25 -0.98
C ILE A 120 1.70 -5.25 -2.06
N ASP A 121 2.16 -5.01 -3.29
CA ASP A 121 1.97 -5.94 -4.41
C ASP A 121 3.03 -7.04 -4.40
N GLU A 122 2.72 -8.17 -5.03
CA GLU A 122 3.59 -9.35 -5.10
C GLU A 122 4.18 -9.78 -3.74
N VAL A 123 3.32 -9.79 -2.70
CA VAL A 123 3.71 -10.19 -1.33
C VAL A 123 4.27 -11.62 -1.26
N SER A 124 3.96 -12.46 -2.25
CA SER A 124 4.53 -13.80 -2.43
C SER A 124 6.06 -13.79 -2.60
N MET A 125 6.63 -12.69 -3.07
CA MET A 125 8.09 -12.54 -3.24
C MET A 125 8.77 -11.97 -1.99
N ILE A 126 8.04 -11.70 -0.91
CA ILE A 126 8.57 -11.11 0.32
C ILE A 126 8.87 -12.23 1.31
N SER A 127 10.13 -12.32 1.76
CA SER A 127 10.52 -13.31 2.76
C SER A 127 9.92 -12.98 4.14
N CYS A 128 9.79 -13.99 5.01
CA CYS A 128 9.35 -13.75 6.39
C CYS A 128 10.28 -12.77 7.14
N LEU A 129 11.57 -12.77 6.81
CA LEU A 129 12.56 -11.87 7.38
C LEU A 129 12.30 -10.43 6.93
N ASP A 130 12.05 -10.22 5.64
CA ASP A 130 11.74 -8.89 5.11
C ASP A 130 10.41 -8.36 5.66
N LEU A 131 9.41 -9.24 5.80
CA LEU A 131 8.13 -8.87 6.41
C LEU A 131 8.29 -8.44 7.88
N PHE A 132 9.16 -9.12 8.64
CA PHE A 132 9.52 -8.72 10.00
C PHE A 132 10.20 -7.33 10.03
N HIS A 133 11.11 -7.08 9.08
CA HIS A 133 11.77 -5.78 8.96
C HIS A 133 10.80 -4.66 8.57
N ILE A 134 9.87 -4.93 7.65
CA ILE A 134 8.78 -4.01 7.28
C ILE A 134 7.97 -3.66 8.52
N ASN A 135 7.48 -4.66 9.26
CA ASN A 135 6.70 -4.44 10.48
C ASN A 135 7.49 -3.62 11.52
N SER A 136 8.74 -3.97 11.77
CA SER A 136 9.60 -3.26 12.72
C SER A 136 9.79 -1.80 12.34
N ARG A 137 9.95 -1.50 11.04
CA ARG A 137 10.06 -0.11 10.55
C ARG A 137 8.76 0.67 10.69
N LEU A 138 7.63 0.05 10.40
CA LEU A 138 6.31 0.68 10.55
C LEU A 138 5.98 0.98 12.01
N CYS A 139 6.42 0.14 12.96
CA CYS A 139 6.27 0.43 14.39
C CYS A 139 7.16 1.59 14.89
N LEU A 140 8.24 1.92 14.17
CA LEU A 140 9.13 3.03 14.50
C LEU A 140 8.70 4.35 13.86
N ALA A 141 7.86 4.29 12.82
CA ALA A 141 7.26 5.43 12.16
C ALA A 141 6.36 6.19 13.13
#